data_AF-A0A7J7GLZ5-F1
#
_entry.id   AF-A0A7J7GLZ5-F1
#
_cell.length_a   1.000
_cell.length_b   1.000
_cell.length_c   1.000
_cell.angle_alpha   90.00
_cell.angle_beta   90.00
_cell.angle_gamma   90.00
#
_symmetry.space_group_name_H-M   'P 1'
#
loop_
_entity.id
_entity.type
_entity.pdbx_description
1 polymer ?
#
loop_
_entity_poly.entity_id
_entity_poly.type
_entity_poly.pdbx_seq_one_letter_code
_entity_poly.pdbx_strand_id
1 'polypeptide(L)'
;MDCVDDENPPMGLTENLSSTFLSTGNQCLDFFFHVVPDTLPKDLIGWLELAWAHYPLTTLKLIYNLRGVRGIGKSDEESFYTAAFWLHNHHPKTLACNVQAFADFGYFKDLLEILYRILGGPDVREIEKIERRRKANEKAYFPKKFRGKSRGKFRRNEEKNEEKKKVVMKAAEEVNEEREKARVLRNER
;
A
#
# COMPACT_ATOMS: atom_id res chain seq x y z
N MET A 1 38.62 24.03 -38.55
CA MET A 1 39.18 22.83 -37.92
C MET A 1 39.79 23.34 -36.63
N ASP A 2 39.08 23.25 -35.51
CA ASP A 2 39.65 23.45 -34.19
C ASP A 2 38.85 22.59 -33.20
N CYS A 3 39.61 21.73 -32.54
CA CYS A 3 39.37 20.71 -31.52
C CYS A 3 37.96 20.62 -30.90
N VAL A 4 37.30 19.48 -31.14
CA VAL A 4 36.30 18.94 -30.23
C VAL A 4 37.07 18.38 -29.03
N ASP A 5 37.02 19.07 -27.91
CA ASP A 5 37.52 18.52 -26.64
C ASP A 5 36.67 17.28 -26.30
N ASP A 6 37.31 16.13 -26.37
CA ASP A 6 36.81 14.84 -25.88
C ASP A 6 36.86 14.85 -24.34
N GLU A 7 36.02 15.67 -23.71
CA GLU A 7 35.83 15.61 -22.27
C GLU A 7 34.99 14.38 -21.93
N ASN A 8 35.66 13.32 -21.48
CA ASN A 8 34.99 12.20 -20.84
C ASN A 8 34.02 12.73 -19.76
N PRO A 9 32.75 12.30 -19.75
CA PRO A 9 31.79 12.82 -18.80
C PRO A 9 32.26 12.57 -17.36
N PRO A 10 32.00 13.49 -16.42
CA PRO A 10 32.48 13.36 -15.06
C PRO A 10 31.94 12.06 -14.45
N MET A 11 32.84 11.21 -13.96
CA MET A 11 32.51 9.90 -13.38
C MET A 11 32.57 9.92 -11.86
N GLY A 12 31.75 9.09 -11.23
CA GLY A 12 31.72 8.84 -9.80
C GLY A 12 31.52 7.37 -9.48
N LEU A 13 31.27 7.09 -8.19
CA LEU A 13 30.99 5.75 -7.69
C LEU A 13 29.52 5.66 -7.27
N THR A 14 28.87 4.57 -7.65
CA THR A 14 27.57 4.17 -7.11
C THR A 14 27.70 3.67 -5.67
N GLU A 15 26.59 3.41 -4.99
CA GLU A 15 26.56 2.84 -3.63
C GLU A 15 27.33 1.50 -3.52
N ASN A 16 27.42 0.75 -4.61
CA ASN A 16 28.17 -0.50 -4.71
C ASN A 16 29.63 -0.33 -5.18
N LEU A 17 30.16 0.90 -5.14
CA LEU A 17 31.51 1.26 -5.60
C LEU A 17 31.78 0.94 -7.08
N SER A 18 30.74 0.80 -7.89
CA SER A 18 30.88 0.66 -9.34
C SER A 18 30.98 2.04 -10.00
N SER A 19 31.85 2.18 -10.98
CA SER A 19 32.03 3.43 -11.72
C SER A 19 30.81 3.73 -12.58
N THR A 20 30.32 4.97 -12.49
CA THR A 20 29.20 5.48 -13.29
C THR A 20 29.44 6.93 -13.69
N PHE A 21 28.78 7.40 -14.75
CA PHE A 21 28.72 8.82 -15.03
C PHE A 21 27.87 9.54 -13.98
N LEU A 22 28.29 10.73 -13.55
CA LEU A 22 27.58 11.60 -12.61
C LEU A 22 26.38 12.30 -13.27
N SER A 23 26.43 12.49 -14.58
CA SER A 23 25.32 12.97 -15.39
C SER A 23 25.51 12.48 -16.82
N THR A 24 24.39 12.21 -17.48
CA THR A 24 24.29 11.84 -18.89
C THR A 24 24.11 13.07 -19.80
N GLY A 25 24.03 14.28 -19.22
CA GLY A 25 23.69 15.52 -19.93
C GLY A 25 22.20 15.66 -20.28
N ASN A 26 21.37 14.66 -19.99
CA ASN A 26 19.92 14.70 -20.18
C ASN A 26 19.22 14.54 -18.82
N GLN A 27 18.51 15.56 -18.36
CA GLN A 27 17.94 15.54 -17.00
C GLN A 27 16.85 14.49 -16.80
N CYS A 28 16.11 14.12 -17.86
CA CYS A 28 15.14 13.02 -17.79
C CYS A 28 15.83 11.66 -17.64
N LEU A 29 16.98 11.48 -18.31
CA LEU A 29 17.76 10.25 -18.19
C LEU A 29 18.46 10.18 -16.83
N ASP A 30 18.97 11.30 -16.34
CA ASP A 30 19.54 11.40 -15.00
C ASP A 30 18.49 11.10 -13.94
N PHE A 31 17.28 11.65 -14.04
CA PHE A 31 16.15 11.29 -13.19
C PHE A 31 15.84 9.78 -13.26
N PHE A 32 15.86 9.20 -14.45
CA PHE A 32 15.60 7.77 -14.63
C PHE A 32 16.68 6.87 -14.02
N PHE A 33 17.95 7.27 -13.94
CA PHE A 33 18.98 6.42 -13.35
C PHE A 33 19.22 6.70 -11.85
N HIS A 34 19.17 7.96 -11.43
CA HIS A 34 19.56 8.35 -10.07
C HIS A 34 18.43 8.23 -9.05
N VAL A 35 17.16 8.28 -9.47
CA VAL A 35 16.04 8.05 -8.56
C VAL A 35 15.90 6.56 -8.26
N VAL A 36 16.19 6.16 -7.03
CA VAL A 36 16.09 4.79 -6.51
C VAL A 36 15.28 4.79 -5.21
N PRO A 37 14.80 3.62 -4.72
CA PRO A 37 13.93 3.55 -3.54
C PRO A 37 14.46 4.22 -2.26
N ASP A 38 15.78 4.37 -2.12
CA ASP A 38 16.43 5.00 -0.98
C ASP A 38 16.82 6.47 -1.23
N THR A 39 16.43 7.05 -2.37
CA THR A 39 16.68 8.46 -2.68
C THR A 39 15.92 9.36 -1.72
N LEU A 40 16.62 10.36 -1.16
CA LEU A 40 15.99 11.34 -0.28
C LEU A 40 14.92 12.15 -1.04
N PRO A 41 13.77 12.47 -0.43
CA PRO A 41 12.71 13.24 -1.08
C PRO A 41 13.17 14.58 -1.68
N LYS A 42 14.13 15.23 -1.02
CA LYS A 42 14.70 16.51 -1.47
C LYS A 42 15.48 16.34 -2.79
N ASP A 43 16.28 15.30 -2.89
CA ASP A 43 17.10 15.04 -4.08
C ASP A 43 16.20 14.62 -5.24
N LEU A 44 15.21 13.77 -4.97
CA LEU A 44 14.16 13.41 -5.93
C LEU A 44 13.48 14.66 -6.50
N ILE A 45 13.06 15.60 -5.65
CA ILE A 45 12.43 16.85 -6.08
C ILE A 45 13.37 17.68 -6.95
N GLY A 46 14.66 17.78 -6.58
CA GLY A 46 15.66 18.49 -7.38
C GLY A 46 15.80 17.92 -8.79
N TRP A 47 15.92 16.59 -8.91
CA TRP A 47 15.95 15.92 -10.22
C TRP A 47 14.65 16.11 -11.00
N LEU A 48 13.52 16.08 -10.31
CA LEU A 48 12.20 16.24 -10.91
C LEU A 48 12.03 17.64 -11.51
N GLU A 49 12.43 18.69 -10.78
CA GLU A 49 12.38 20.08 -11.22
C GLU A 49 13.25 20.30 -12.46
N LEU A 50 14.48 19.79 -12.44
CA LEU A 50 15.39 19.86 -13.59
C LEU A 50 14.84 19.14 -14.81
N ALA A 51 14.32 17.92 -14.65
CA ALA A 51 13.72 17.16 -15.74
C ALA A 51 12.49 17.89 -16.30
N TRP A 52 11.63 18.40 -15.41
CA TRP A 52 10.37 19.04 -15.79
C TRP A 52 10.59 20.35 -16.56
N ALA A 53 11.59 21.13 -16.17
CA ALA A 53 11.93 22.39 -16.84
C ALA A 53 12.30 22.20 -18.32
N HIS A 54 12.91 21.06 -18.66
CA HIS A 54 13.34 20.76 -20.03
C HIS A 54 12.32 19.94 -20.82
N TYR A 55 11.76 18.87 -20.23
CA TYR A 55 10.90 17.91 -20.95
C TYR A 55 9.69 17.47 -20.10
N PRO A 56 8.71 18.36 -19.84
CA PRO A 56 7.64 18.11 -18.86
C PRO A 56 6.78 16.88 -19.19
N LEU A 57 6.51 16.61 -20.48
CA LEU A 57 5.75 15.42 -20.88
C LEU A 57 6.52 14.12 -20.61
N THR A 58 7.83 14.12 -20.84
CA THR A 58 8.69 12.96 -20.56
C THR A 58 8.83 12.75 -19.06
N THR A 59 9.03 13.82 -18.31
CA THR A 59 9.06 13.79 -16.85
C THR A 59 7.76 13.23 -16.28
N LEU A 60 6.60 13.63 -16.80
CA LEU A 60 5.32 13.07 -16.37
C LEU A 60 5.24 11.55 -16.60
N LYS A 61 5.71 11.05 -17.74
CA LYS A 61 5.82 9.60 -18.00
C LYS A 61 6.79 8.92 -17.03
N LEU A 62 7.88 9.58 -16.68
CA LEU A 62 8.85 9.08 -15.71
C LEU A 62 8.26 9.02 -14.29
N ILE A 63 7.41 9.97 -13.90
CA ILE A 63 6.65 9.89 -12.64
C ILE A 63 5.80 8.61 -12.64
N TYR A 64 5.04 8.33 -13.69
CA TYR A 64 4.29 7.07 -13.79
C TYR A 64 5.19 5.85 -13.72
N ASN A 65 6.34 5.89 -14.40
CA ASN A 65 7.33 4.82 -14.36
C ASN A 65 7.85 4.51 -12.94
N LEU A 66 7.88 5.48 -12.02
CA LEU A 66 8.17 5.21 -10.60
C LEU A 66 7.18 4.21 -10.02
N ARG A 67 5.88 4.41 -10.30
CA ARG A 67 4.84 3.52 -9.79
C ARG A 67 4.80 2.16 -10.44
N GLY A 68 5.14 2.09 -11.73
CA GLY A 68 4.91 0.94 -12.60
C GLY A 68 5.22 -0.39 -11.92
N VAL A 69 4.18 -1.20 -11.72
CA VAL A 69 4.26 -2.55 -11.16
C VAL A 69 4.21 -3.59 -12.28
N ARG A 70 4.73 -4.80 -12.05
CA ARG A 70 4.75 -5.92 -13.03
C ARG A 70 5.76 -5.75 -14.18
N GLY A 71 6.95 -5.25 -13.89
CA GLY A 71 8.05 -5.17 -14.86
C GLY A 71 7.96 -4.00 -15.86
N ILE A 72 6.98 -3.11 -15.68
CA ILE A 72 6.77 -1.92 -16.51
C ILE A 72 7.52 -0.69 -15.94
N GLY A 73 7.91 -0.73 -14.67
CA GLY A 73 8.58 0.38 -14.00
C GLY A 73 9.34 -0.02 -12.73
N LYS A 74 9.62 0.98 -11.88
CA LYS A 74 10.52 0.82 -10.72
C LYS A 74 9.84 0.31 -9.45
N SER A 75 8.50 0.26 -9.42
CA SER A 75 7.72 -0.13 -8.24
C SER A 75 8.08 0.66 -6.96
N ASP A 76 8.51 1.91 -7.12
CA ASP A 76 8.85 2.82 -6.03
C ASP A 76 7.62 3.66 -5.68
N GLU A 77 6.90 3.20 -4.67
CA GLU A 77 5.64 3.81 -4.22
C GLU A 77 5.87 5.16 -3.52
N GLU A 78 6.94 5.31 -2.73
CA GLU A 78 7.18 6.52 -1.93
C GLU A 78 7.66 7.68 -2.82
N SER A 79 8.60 7.41 -3.73
CA SER A 79 9.04 8.42 -4.70
C SER A 79 7.88 8.84 -5.63
N PHE A 80 7.01 7.90 -6.01
CA PHE A 80 5.82 8.23 -6.79
C PHE A 80 4.89 9.20 -6.06
N TYR A 81 4.58 8.94 -4.78
CA TYR A 81 3.72 9.84 -4.01
C TYR A 81 4.36 11.20 -3.76
N THR A 82 5.67 11.23 -3.51
CA THR A 82 6.43 12.48 -3.38
C THR A 82 6.35 13.30 -4.66
N ALA A 83 6.56 12.68 -5.82
CA ALA A 83 6.47 13.34 -7.12
C ALA A 83 5.03 13.80 -7.44
N ALA A 84 4.01 13.01 -7.11
CA ALA A 84 2.61 13.39 -7.28
C ALA A 84 2.21 14.59 -6.38
N PHE A 85 2.70 14.61 -5.13
CA PHE A 85 2.52 15.74 -4.22
C PHE A 85 3.23 17.00 -4.72
N TRP A 86 4.46 16.87 -5.24
CA TRP A 86 5.15 17.98 -5.90
C TRP A 86 4.36 18.49 -7.11
N LEU A 87 3.79 17.58 -7.93
CA LEU A 87 2.98 17.94 -9.10
C LEU A 87 1.72 18.70 -8.69
N HIS A 88 1.08 18.33 -7.57
CA HIS A 88 -0.04 19.10 -7.02
C HIS A 88 0.36 20.54 -6.69
N ASN A 89 1.53 20.73 -6.08
CA ASN A 89 1.97 22.05 -5.60
C ASN A 89 2.41 22.98 -6.74
N HIS A 90 3.00 22.44 -7.82
CA HIS A 90 3.58 23.23 -8.91
C HIS A 90 2.72 23.23 -10.18
N HIS A 91 2.06 22.10 -10.48
CA HIS A 91 1.29 21.88 -11.70
C HIS A 91 -0.06 21.20 -11.42
N PRO A 92 -0.94 21.79 -10.57
CA PRO A 92 -2.18 21.16 -10.13
C PRO A 92 -3.13 20.82 -11.28
N LYS A 93 -3.15 21.65 -12.35
CA LYS A 93 -3.95 21.39 -13.55
C LYS A 93 -3.51 20.11 -14.25
N THR A 94 -2.20 19.87 -14.35
CA THR A 94 -1.66 18.65 -14.97
C THR A 94 -2.07 17.42 -14.16
N LEU A 95 -1.96 17.48 -12.83
CA LEU A 95 -2.43 16.39 -11.97
C LEU A 95 -3.94 16.13 -12.15
N ALA A 96 -4.75 17.19 -12.13
CA ALA A 96 -6.21 17.08 -12.28
C ALA A 96 -6.63 16.50 -13.64
N CYS A 97 -6.02 16.96 -14.74
CA CYS A 97 -6.32 16.44 -16.08
C CYS A 97 -5.89 14.98 -16.27
N ASN A 98 -4.96 14.48 -15.46
CA ASN A 98 -4.45 13.11 -15.56
C ASN A 98 -4.90 12.20 -14.40
N VAL A 99 -5.90 12.62 -13.61
CA VAL A 99 -6.30 11.90 -12.38
C VAL A 99 -6.72 10.45 -12.66
N GLN A 100 -7.35 10.21 -13.80
CA GLN A 100 -7.72 8.87 -14.25
C GLN A 100 -6.48 8.00 -14.50
N ALA A 101 -5.46 8.55 -15.17
CA ALA A 101 -4.21 7.81 -15.40
C ALA A 101 -3.48 7.47 -14.08
N PHE A 102 -3.55 8.34 -13.06
CA PHE A 102 -3.04 8.02 -11.72
C PHE A 102 -3.81 6.88 -11.03
N ALA A 103 -5.12 6.77 -11.29
CA ALA A 103 -5.94 5.69 -10.75
C ALA A 103 -5.70 4.35 -11.48
N ASP A 104 -5.43 4.40 -12.78
CA ASP A 104 -5.37 3.23 -13.66
C ASP A 104 -3.96 2.61 -13.78
N PHE A 105 -2.89 3.43 -13.77
CA PHE A 105 -1.53 2.95 -14.08
C PHE A 105 -0.93 2.05 -13.00
N GLY A 106 -1.19 2.37 -11.73
CA GLY A 106 -0.78 1.55 -10.59
C GLY A 106 -1.96 0.75 -10.05
N TYR A 107 -2.52 1.26 -8.96
CA TYR A 107 -3.73 0.77 -8.33
C TYR A 107 -4.61 1.95 -7.92
N PHE A 108 -5.92 1.73 -7.87
CA PHE A 108 -6.86 2.74 -7.39
C PHE A 108 -6.52 3.32 -6.00
N LYS A 109 -5.92 2.51 -5.11
CA LYS A 109 -5.44 2.96 -3.79
C LYS A 109 -4.45 4.13 -3.88
N ASP A 110 -3.65 4.17 -4.93
CA ASP A 110 -2.61 5.19 -5.09
C ASP A 110 -3.21 6.59 -5.22
N LEU A 111 -4.33 6.71 -5.94
CA LEU A 111 -5.09 7.96 -6.01
C LEU A 111 -5.56 8.39 -4.62
N LEU A 112 -6.10 7.46 -3.81
CA LEU A 112 -6.55 7.77 -2.45
C LEU A 112 -5.39 8.21 -1.56
N GLU A 113 -4.22 7.61 -1.72
CA GLU A 113 -3.02 7.95 -0.96
C GLU A 113 -2.49 9.34 -1.33
N ILE A 114 -2.48 9.69 -2.62
CA ILE A 114 -2.12 11.05 -3.09
C ILE A 114 -3.06 12.09 -2.48
N LEU A 115 -4.37 11.87 -2.54
CA LEU A 115 -5.36 12.76 -1.94
C LEU A 115 -5.18 12.88 -0.42
N TYR A 116 -4.86 11.76 0.24
CA TYR A 116 -4.60 11.76 1.67
C TYR A 116 -3.40 12.62 2.05
N ARG A 117 -2.30 12.53 1.30
CA ARG A 117 -1.10 13.34 1.50
C ARG A 117 -1.30 14.82 1.14
N ILE A 118 -2.12 15.13 0.14
CA ILE A 118 -2.53 16.51 -0.15
C ILE A 118 -3.23 17.16 1.06
N LEU A 119 -4.08 16.39 1.76
CA LEU A 119 -4.83 16.89 2.93
C LEU A 119 -4.00 16.90 4.22
N GLY A 120 -3.20 15.86 4.46
CA GLY A 120 -2.48 15.65 5.72
C GLY A 120 -1.00 16.05 5.70
N GLY A 121 -0.45 16.38 4.53
CA GLY A 121 0.97 16.61 4.31
C GLY A 121 1.72 15.36 3.81
N PRO A 122 2.97 15.54 3.33
CA PRO A 122 3.75 14.46 2.72
C PRO A 122 4.09 13.34 3.71
N ASP A 123 4.32 13.68 4.99
CA ASP A 123 4.77 12.76 6.04
C ASP A 123 3.63 12.15 6.86
N VAL A 124 2.36 12.38 6.47
CA VAL A 124 1.18 11.98 7.27
C VAL A 124 1.21 10.50 7.65
N ARG A 125 1.66 9.63 6.74
CA ARG A 125 1.76 8.18 7.00
C ARG A 125 2.83 7.82 8.01
N GLU A 126 3.97 8.50 7.96
CA GLU A 126 5.06 8.26 8.92
C GLU A 126 4.66 8.76 10.31
N ILE A 127 4.02 9.94 10.39
CA ILE A 127 3.48 10.47 11.65
C ILE A 127 2.46 9.49 12.25
N GLU A 128 1.51 8.98 11.46
CA GLU A 128 0.53 7.97 11.90
C GLU A 128 1.18 6.66 12.36
N LYS A 129 2.24 6.21 11.67
CA LYS A 129 2.98 4.99 12.06
C LYS A 129 3.68 5.21 13.40
N ILE A 130 4.33 6.35 13.59
CA ILE A 130 5.00 6.71 14.85
C ILE A 130 3.98 6.78 15.99
N GLU A 131 2.84 7.45 15.79
CA GLU A 131 1.79 7.53 16.81
C GLU A 131 1.21 6.17 17.18
N ARG A 132 0.94 5.32 16.18
CA ARG A 132 0.43 3.96 16.43
C ARG A 132 1.42 3.13 17.23
N ARG A 133 2.72 3.20 16.89
CA ARG A 133 3.79 2.53 17.64
C ARG A 133 3.87 3.06 19.07
N ARG A 134 3.81 4.38 19.25
CA ARG A 134 3.77 5.01 20.58
C ARG A 134 2.59 4.52 21.42
N LYS A 135 1.36 4.57 20.88
CA LYS A 135 0.14 4.10 21.56
C LYS A 135 0.19 2.60 21.87
N ALA A 136 0.80 1.79 21.01
CA ALA A 136 1.00 0.36 21.26
C ALA A 136 1.99 0.12 22.41
N ASN A 137 3.09 0.86 22.44
CA ASN A 137 4.08 0.80 23.52
C ASN A 137 3.51 1.29 24.86
N GLU A 138 2.73 2.38 24.86
CA GLU A 138 2.01 2.86 26.05
C GLU A 138 1.04 1.80 26.59
N LYS A 139 0.25 1.14 25.70
CA LYS A 139 -0.64 0.03 26.10
C LYS A 139 0.11 -1.21 26.59
N ALA A 140 1.35 -1.43 26.16
CA ALA A 140 2.19 -2.51 26.66
C ALA A 140 2.75 -2.20 28.07
N TYR A 141 3.02 -0.92 28.37
CA TYR A 141 3.54 -0.47 29.67
C TYR A 141 2.48 -0.45 30.79
N PHE A 142 1.19 -0.29 30.46
CA PHE A 142 0.09 -0.50 31.40
C PHE A 142 -0.34 -1.97 31.43
N PRO A 143 0.11 -2.81 32.40
CA PRO A 143 -0.25 -4.21 32.41
C PRO A 143 -1.74 -4.32 32.73
N LYS A 144 -2.42 -5.21 32.02
CA LYS A 144 -3.85 -5.57 32.13
C LYS A 144 -4.30 -5.93 33.56
N LYS A 145 -4.37 -4.98 34.50
CA LYS A 145 -4.97 -5.21 35.84
C LYS A 145 -6.51 -5.31 35.81
N PHE A 146 -7.16 -5.05 34.67
CA PHE A 146 -8.62 -5.08 34.54
C PHE A 146 -9.14 -5.99 33.42
N ARG A 147 -8.57 -7.19 33.26
CA ARG A 147 -9.15 -8.22 32.37
C ARG A 147 -9.73 -9.43 33.10
N GLY A 148 -10.23 -9.23 34.32
CA GLY A 148 -11.09 -10.19 35.01
C GLY A 148 -12.56 -9.78 34.92
N LYS A 149 -13.31 -10.26 33.92
CA LYS A 149 -14.79 -10.48 34.02
C LYS A 149 -15.51 -11.02 32.78
N SER A 150 -14.88 -11.11 31.61
CA SER A 150 -15.62 -11.55 30.40
C SER A 150 -15.61 -13.06 30.11
N ARG A 151 -14.90 -13.89 30.89
CA ARG A 151 -14.89 -15.35 30.67
C ARG A 151 -16.16 -16.09 31.14
N GLY A 152 -17.01 -15.46 31.96
CA GLY A 152 -18.22 -16.09 32.50
C GLY A 152 -19.41 -16.17 31.53
N LYS A 153 -19.47 -15.33 30.48
CA LYS A 153 -20.60 -15.32 29.53
C LYS A 153 -20.51 -16.38 28.43
N PHE A 154 -19.30 -16.79 28.04
CA PHE A 154 -19.12 -17.79 26.97
C PHE A 154 -19.47 -19.21 27.44
N ARG A 155 -18.99 -19.65 28.62
CA ARG A 155 -19.31 -20.98 29.16
C ARG A 155 -20.81 -21.25 29.34
N ARG A 156 -21.56 -20.23 29.79
CA ARG A 156 -23.01 -20.36 30.01
C ARG A 156 -23.81 -20.51 28.71
N ASN A 157 -23.27 -20.05 27.59
CA ASN A 157 -23.91 -20.18 26.27
C ASN A 157 -23.60 -21.53 25.61
N GLU A 158 -22.42 -22.12 25.85
CA GLU A 158 -22.09 -23.46 25.36
C GLU A 158 -22.93 -24.55 26.05
N GLU A 159 -23.05 -24.51 27.38
CA GLU A 159 -23.87 -25.45 28.15
C GLU A 159 -25.35 -25.42 27.71
N LYS A 160 -25.91 -24.21 27.51
CA LYS A 160 -27.28 -24.06 26.98
C LYS A 160 -27.46 -24.55 25.54
N ASN A 161 -26.41 -24.49 24.72
CA ASN A 161 -26.48 -24.91 23.32
C ASN A 161 -26.35 -26.44 23.18
N GLU A 162 -25.54 -27.08 24.02
CA GLU A 162 -25.46 -28.55 24.11
C GLU A 162 -26.78 -29.15 24.60
N GLU A 163 -27.42 -28.57 25.60
CA GLU A 163 -28.68 -29.07 26.12
C GLU A 163 -29.82 -28.94 25.10
N LYS A 164 -29.88 -27.83 24.37
CA LYS A 164 -30.81 -27.67 23.24
C LYS A 164 -30.55 -28.70 22.13
N LYS A 165 -29.29 -28.99 21.80
CA LYS A 165 -28.96 -30.03 20.80
C LYS A 165 -29.42 -31.43 21.24
N LYS A 166 -29.25 -31.78 22.51
CA LYS A 166 -29.70 -33.09 23.05
C LYS A 166 -31.22 -33.24 22.98
N VAL A 167 -31.98 -32.19 23.29
CA VAL A 167 -33.45 -32.22 23.22
C VAL A 167 -33.93 -32.37 21.77
N VAL A 168 -33.32 -31.67 20.82
CA VAL A 168 -33.68 -31.77 19.39
C VAL A 168 -33.35 -33.15 18.82
N MET A 169 -32.19 -33.71 19.17
CA MET A 169 -31.80 -35.07 18.77
C MET A 169 -32.81 -36.11 19.25
N LYS A 170 -33.21 -36.04 20.52
CA LYS A 170 -34.17 -36.99 21.10
C LYS A 170 -35.54 -36.92 20.43
N ALA A 171 -36.04 -35.70 20.17
CA ALA A 171 -37.30 -35.51 19.46
C ALA A 171 -37.25 -36.05 18.02
N ALA A 172 -36.11 -35.92 17.33
CA ALA A 172 -35.94 -36.45 15.98
C ALA A 172 -35.92 -37.99 15.97
N GLU A 173 -35.34 -38.61 17.00
CA GLU A 173 -35.31 -40.06 17.17
C GLU A 173 -36.71 -40.63 17.45
N GLU A 174 -37.47 -40.00 18.33
CA GLU A 174 -38.87 -40.38 18.62
C GLU A 174 -39.77 -40.27 17.38
N VAL A 175 -39.62 -39.21 16.59
CA VAL A 175 -40.35 -39.04 15.31
C VAL A 175 -39.93 -40.08 14.28
N ASN A 176 -38.66 -40.47 14.25
CA ASN A 176 -38.17 -41.50 13.35
C ASN A 176 -38.71 -42.89 13.74
N GLU A 177 -38.77 -43.19 15.04
CA GLU A 177 -39.39 -44.42 15.55
C GLU A 177 -40.88 -44.49 15.24
N GLU A 178 -41.64 -43.39 15.41
CA GLU A 178 -43.06 -43.33 15.02
C GLU A 178 -43.24 -43.54 13.51
N ARG A 179 -42.37 -42.93 12.69
CA ARG A 179 -42.39 -43.12 11.23
C ARG A 179 -42.13 -44.57 10.84
N GLU A 180 -41.17 -45.23 11.45
CA GLU A 180 -40.87 -46.63 11.17
C GLU A 180 -41.99 -47.55 11.66
N LYS A 181 -42.56 -47.32 12.86
CA LYS A 181 -43.76 -48.05 13.33
C LYS A 181 -44.94 -47.88 12.35
N ALA A 182 -45.19 -46.67 11.86
CA ALA A 182 -46.25 -46.39 10.88
C ALA A 182 -45.94 -46.92 9.46
N ARG A 183 -44.68 -47.22 9.15
CA ARG A 183 -44.25 -47.85 7.90
C ARG A 183 -44.43 -49.36 7.95
N VAL A 184 -44.06 -50.00 9.07
CA VAL A 184 -44.29 -51.42 9.31
C VAL A 184 -45.78 -51.76 9.25
N LEU A 185 -46.63 -51.00 9.95
CA LEU A 185 -48.10 -51.15 9.91
C LEU A 185 -48.72 -51.00 8.50
N ARG A 186 -48.06 -50.30 7.58
CA ARG A 186 -48.52 -50.12 6.19
C ARG A 186 -48.12 -51.27 5.26
N ASN A 187 -47.07 -52.02 5.59
CA ASN A 187 -46.60 -53.16 4.81
C ASN A 187 -47.23 -54.49 5.26
N GLU A 188 -47.96 -54.52 6.38
CA GLU A 188 -48.65 -55.69 6.92
C GLU A 188 -50.14 -55.76 6.50
N ARG A 189 -50.56 -54.99 5.50
CA ARG A 189 -51.93 -54.96 4.95
C ARG A 189 -51.93 -55.31 3.47
#